data_AF-A0A4R9JFR9-F1
#
_entry.id   AF-A0A4R9JFR9-F1
#
_cell.length_a   1.000
_cell.length_b   1.000
_cell.length_c   1.000
_cell.angle_alpha   90.00
_cell.angle_beta   90.00
_cell.angle_gamma   90.00
#
_symmetry.space_group_name_H-M   'P 1'
#
loop_
_entity.id
_entity.type
_entity.pdbx_description
1 polymer ?
#
loop_
_entity_poly.entity_id
_entity_poly.type
_entity_poly.pdbx_seq_one_letter_code
_entity_poly.pdbx_strand_id
1 'polypeptide(L)'
;MQRIDFLKKLSFTALLVAGIRMELSSEPSQGSTSNQNQQVDLLPTYPMDEAEKITEVIVTKVYKEGMELDTFLKLFAEELKTRFPFVENSKTSNYHSLYSVAVRSEILFRLIIILVEVWQNLCLQFGLEGYDQKEFESDSIQIQDWIESLGKEFKIGESPHFFLKTKGDWEWLPSKVQYLVPWFGTQKTESIQFFPLSLEVHQVWEDVSSFKNKLEYNQNIISEVLRILDILLFRLHMNRAIWHQYAVRFYYLNFVEKKYSNKQSKKNQKVQNRNTLDLFAIRFTSFESAIRTIQERAFHMQSGVYHAMNRQNQQMVVSSLVQVIGQISVVTGGDQDVCKRLRLANHYGGILSVSTAAMATESLPILEDALQILQKERKLYFPNGK
;
A
#
# COMPACT_ATOMS: atom_id res chain seq x y z
N MET A 1 35.75 5.98 21.28
CA MET A 1 35.37 6.02 19.85
C MET A 1 34.44 7.20 19.69
N GLN A 2 34.79 8.19 18.86
CA GLN A 2 33.96 9.37 18.70
C GLN A 2 32.69 9.02 17.91
N ARG A 3 31.59 9.75 18.10
CA ARG A 3 30.32 9.53 17.38
C ARG A 3 30.51 9.52 15.85
N ILE A 4 31.48 10.29 15.37
CA ILE A 4 31.88 10.38 13.95
C ILE A 4 32.50 9.07 13.45
N ASP A 5 33.41 8.44 14.22
CA ASP A 5 34.02 7.15 13.85
C ASP A 5 32.99 6.00 13.82
N PHE A 6 31.93 6.11 14.61
CA PHE A 6 30.82 5.16 14.62
C PHE A 6 29.90 5.34 13.41
N LEU A 7 29.54 6.60 13.08
CA LEU A 7 28.71 6.92 11.92
C LEU A 7 29.40 6.55 10.60
N LYS A 8 30.72 6.79 10.49
CA LYS A 8 31.53 6.37 9.33
C LYS A 8 31.62 4.85 9.14
N LYS A 9 31.36 4.06 10.20
CA LYS A 9 31.36 2.58 10.15
C LYS A 9 29.98 1.97 9.86
N LEU A 10 28.91 2.77 9.93
CA LEU A 10 27.58 2.30 9.62
C LEU A 10 27.38 2.33 8.10
N SER A 11 27.27 1.15 7.48
CA SER A 11 26.94 1.09 6.07
C SER A 11 25.53 1.63 5.83
N PHE A 12 25.33 2.23 4.67
CA PHE A 12 24.03 2.75 4.26
C PHE A 12 22.95 1.65 4.25
N THR A 13 23.31 0.42 3.87
CA THR A 13 22.47 -0.77 4.02
C THR A 13 22.07 -1.03 5.47
N ALA A 14 22.99 -0.89 6.42
CA ALA A 14 22.69 -1.09 7.84
C ALA A 14 21.74 -0.02 8.39
N LEU A 15 21.85 1.24 7.92
CA LEU A 15 20.92 2.31 8.26
C LEU A 15 19.51 2.04 7.71
N LEU A 16 19.41 1.63 6.44
CA LEU A 16 18.13 1.26 5.82
C LEU A 16 17.47 0.08 6.56
N VAL A 17 18.24 -0.97 6.86
CA VAL A 17 17.75 -2.15 7.60
C VAL A 17 17.36 -1.80 9.04
N ALA A 18 18.12 -0.92 9.70
CA ALA A 18 17.77 -0.43 11.03
C ALA A 18 16.47 0.38 11.00
N GLY A 19 16.28 1.27 10.00
CA GLY A 19 15.03 2.00 9.81
C GLY A 19 13.82 1.08 9.67
N ILE A 20 13.94 0.03 8.84
CA ILE A 20 12.89 -0.99 8.66
C ILE A 20 12.55 -1.71 9.97
N ARG A 21 13.56 -2.01 10.80
CA ARG A 21 13.37 -2.71 12.08
C ARG A 21 12.85 -1.79 13.18
N MET A 22 13.16 -0.49 13.16
CA MET A 22 12.75 0.48 14.18
C MET A 22 11.27 0.86 14.09
N GLU A 23 10.67 0.91 12.88
CA GLU A 23 9.24 1.20 12.70
C GLU A 23 8.31 0.20 13.43
N LEU A 24 8.78 -1.01 13.75
CA LEU A 24 8.02 -2.03 14.49
C LEU A 24 8.21 -1.97 16.02
N SER A 25 9.21 -1.21 16.50
CA SER A 25 9.49 -1.08 17.95
C SER A 25 8.69 0.02 18.65
N SER A 26 7.85 0.77 17.94
CA SER A 26 6.72 1.47 18.56
C SER A 26 5.73 0.42 19.07
N GLU A 27 5.54 0.37 20.38
CA GLU A 27 4.94 -0.71 21.16
C GLU A 27 3.94 -1.60 20.41
N PRO A 28 4.12 -2.95 20.47
CA PRO A 28 3.06 -3.83 20.04
C PRO A 28 1.86 -3.52 20.93
N SER A 29 0.76 -3.06 20.33
CA SER A 29 -0.53 -3.17 20.98
C SER A 29 -0.70 -4.66 21.29
N GLN A 30 -0.55 -5.02 22.56
CA GLN A 30 -0.76 -6.37 23.07
C GLN A 30 -2.25 -6.72 22.90
N GLY A 31 -2.61 -7.09 21.68
CA GLY A 31 -3.81 -7.84 21.34
C GLY A 31 -3.37 -9.22 20.92
N SER A 32 -2.87 -10.02 21.86
CA SER A 32 -2.58 -11.44 21.66
C SER A 32 -3.84 -12.15 21.17
N THR A 33 -3.96 -12.38 19.86
CA THR A 33 -4.87 -13.38 19.30
C THR A 33 -4.16 -14.72 19.25
N SER A 34 -3.82 -15.24 20.42
CA SER A 34 -3.66 -16.68 20.60
C SER A 34 -5.05 -17.30 20.67
N ASN A 35 -5.53 -17.82 19.55
CA ASN A 35 -6.48 -18.94 19.54
C ASN A 35 -6.39 -19.67 18.20
N GLN A 36 -5.37 -20.53 18.10
CA GLN A 36 -5.43 -21.70 17.24
C GLN A 36 -6.47 -22.66 17.83
N ASN A 37 -7.70 -22.59 17.32
CA ASN A 37 -8.64 -23.70 17.11
C ASN A 37 -10.04 -23.14 16.85
N GLN A 38 -10.45 -23.07 15.58
CA GLN A 38 -11.76 -23.53 15.10
C GLN A 38 -11.89 -23.23 13.59
N GLN A 39 -12.00 -24.31 12.81
CA GLN A 39 -12.45 -24.26 11.42
C GLN A 39 -13.90 -23.78 11.36
N VAL A 40 -14.09 -22.50 11.05
CA VAL A 40 -15.28 -21.94 10.39
C VAL A 40 -14.72 -20.92 9.41
N ASP A 41 -15.12 -20.98 8.12
CA ASP A 41 -14.71 -20.07 7.03
C ASP A 41 -14.15 -18.71 7.53
N LEU A 42 -12.83 -18.60 7.66
CA LEU A 42 -12.19 -17.34 8.04
C LEU A 42 -12.51 -16.32 6.96
N LEU A 43 -13.30 -15.31 7.34
CA LEU A 43 -13.54 -14.13 6.53
C LEU A 43 -12.19 -13.44 6.33
N PRO A 44 -11.76 -13.19 5.08
CA PRO A 44 -10.45 -12.61 4.85
C PRO A 44 -10.45 -11.17 5.41
N THR A 45 -9.35 -10.78 6.04
CA THR A 45 -9.11 -9.40 6.46
C THR A 45 -7.73 -9.01 5.96
N TYR A 46 -7.57 -7.77 5.48
CA TYR A 46 -6.25 -7.24 5.10
C TYR A 46 -5.69 -6.43 6.28
N PRO A 47 -4.64 -6.89 6.97
CA PRO A 47 -4.06 -6.18 8.12
C PRO A 47 -3.57 -4.77 7.75
N MET A 48 -3.56 -3.84 8.70
CA MET A 48 -2.99 -2.50 8.47
C MET A 48 -1.49 -2.54 8.19
N ASP A 49 -0.80 -3.47 8.85
CA ASP A 49 0.65 -3.61 8.90
C ASP A 49 1.20 -4.67 7.93
N GLU A 50 0.38 -5.14 6.99
CA GLU A 50 0.72 -6.27 6.10
C GLU A 50 1.99 -5.99 5.27
N ALA A 51 2.08 -4.82 4.65
CA ALA A 51 3.27 -4.44 3.87
C ALA A 51 4.52 -4.30 4.76
N GLU A 52 4.35 -3.93 6.02
CA GLU A 52 5.43 -3.75 7.01
C GLU A 52 6.03 -5.11 7.37
N LYS A 53 5.15 -6.05 7.74
CA LYS A 53 5.49 -7.45 8.00
C LYS A 53 6.17 -8.11 6.80
N ILE A 54 5.64 -7.93 5.59
CA ILE A 54 6.25 -8.48 4.39
C ILE A 54 7.65 -7.92 4.17
N THR A 55 7.82 -6.60 4.32
CA THR A 55 9.11 -5.93 4.17
C THR A 55 10.13 -6.48 5.15
N GLU A 56 9.77 -6.61 6.44
CA GLU A 56 10.63 -7.16 7.47
C GLU A 56 11.04 -8.61 7.18
N VAL A 57 10.09 -9.45 6.75
CA VAL A 57 10.37 -10.85 6.41
C VAL A 57 11.34 -10.95 5.24
N ILE A 58 11.20 -10.10 4.22
CA ILE A 58 12.15 -10.05 3.10
C ILE A 58 13.51 -9.58 3.59
N VAL A 59 13.59 -8.46 4.32
CA VAL A 59 14.84 -7.91 4.85
C VAL A 59 15.59 -8.93 5.72
N THR A 60 14.89 -9.61 6.61
CA THR A 60 15.46 -10.66 7.48
C THR A 60 16.00 -11.84 6.68
N LYS A 61 15.38 -12.15 5.54
CA LYS A 61 15.83 -13.23 4.65
C LYS A 61 17.06 -12.85 3.82
N VAL A 62 17.09 -11.62 3.30
CA VAL A 62 18.10 -11.21 2.30
C VAL A 62 19.33 -10.54 2.92
N TYR A 63 19.17 -9.78 4.01
CA TYR A 63 20.25 -8.99 4.57
C TYR A 63 21.33 -9.85 5.26
N LYS A 64 22.58 -9.46 5.04
CA LYS A 64 23.76 -9.98 5.74
C LYS A 64 24.63 -8.80 6.17
N GLU A 65 25.29 -8.92 7.33
CA GLU A 65 26.22 -7.90 7.79
C GLU A 65 27.33 -7.66 6.75
N GLY A 66 27.67 -6.39 6.51
CA GLY A 66 28.64 -6.00 5.49
C GLY A 66 28.14 -6.04 4.05
N MET A 67 26.83 -6.24 3.81
CA MET A 67 26.24 -6.22 2.47
C MET A 67 26.18 -4.79 1.90
N GLU A 68 26.68 -4.62 0.68
CA GLU A 68 26.54 -3.39 -0.10
C GLU A 68 25.09 -3.13 -0.50
N LEU A 69 24.70 -1.86 -0.60
CA LEU A 69 23.30 -1.52 -0.80
C LEU A 69 22.78 -2.00 -2.15
N ASP A 70 23.55 -1.87 -3.21
CA ASP A 70 23.14 -2.29 -4.56
C ASP A 70 22.78 -3.79 -4.60
N THR A 71 23.55 -4.59 -3.88
CA THR A 71 23.36 -6.04 -3.74
C THR A 71 22.13 -6.33 -2.90
N PHE A 72 21.94 -5.60 -1.79
CA PHE A 72 20.74 -5.71 -0.97
C PHE A 72 19.48 -5.39 -1.77
N LEU A 73 19.45 -4.27 -2.50
CA LEU A 73 18.28 -3.82 -3.27
C LEU A 73 17.92 -4.80 -4.38
N LYS A 74 18.92 -5.36 -5.09
CA LYS A 74 18.71 -6.41 -6.09
C LYS A 74 18.08 -7.67 -5.48
N LEU A 75 18.65 -8.19 -4.39
CA LEU A 75 18.12 -9.38 -3.71
C LEU A 75 16.73 -9.14 -3.12
N PHE A 76 16.49 -7.95 -2.58
CA PHE A 76 15.18 -7.53 -2.10
C PHE A 76 14.15 -7.53 -3.23
N ALA A 77 14.51 -6.94 -4.38
CA ALA A 77 13.63 -6.86 -5.54
C ALA A 77 13.31 -8.25 -6.12
N GLU A 78 14.31 -9.13 -6.24
CA GLU A 78 14.13 -10.52 -6.67
C GLU A 78 13.20 -11.30 -5.75
N GLU A 79 13.38 -11.19 -4.43
CA GLU A 79 12.51 -11.86 -3.45
C GLU A 79 11.08 -11.31 -3.52
N LEU A 80 10.94 -9.99 -3.63
CA LEU A 80 9.63 -9.34 -3.74
C LEU A 80 8.90 -9.77 -5.02
N LYS A 81 9.62 -9.87 -6.14
CA LYS A 81 9.09 -10.38 -7.40
C LYS A 81 8.66 -11.84 -7.31
N THR A 82 9.48 -12.65 -6.66
CA THR A 82 9.21 -14.09 -6.47
C THR A 82 7.95 -14.30 -5.64
N ARG A 83 7.74 -13.52 -4.57
CA ARG A 83 6.57 -13.65 -3.70
C ARG A 83 5.26 -13.18 -4.34
N PHE A 84 5.31 -12.14 -5.16
CA PHE A 84 4.12 -11.49 -5.69
C PHE A 84 4.14 -11.44 -7.22
N PRO A 85 4.11 -12.56 -7.95
CA PRO A 85 4.29 -12.58 -9.41
C PRO A 85 3.33 -11.65 -10.16
N PHE A 86 3.85 -10.90 -11.14
CA PHE A 86 3.10 -10.03 -12.05
C PHE A 86 3.77 -10.00 -13.42
N VAL A 87 3.00 -9.77 -14.48
CA VAL A 87 3.48 -9.66 -15.87
C VAL A 87 3.28 -8.23 -16.34
N GLU A 88 4.35 -7.45 -16.38
CA GLU A 88 4.35 -5.99 -16.40
C GLU A 88 3.66 -5.39 -17.64
N ASN A 89 3.77 -6.06 -18.78
CA ASN A 89 3.26 -5.58 -20.08
C ASN A 89 1.96 -6.27 -20.52
N SER A 90 1.33 -7.06 -19.65
CA SER A 90 0.09 -7.76 -20.01
C SER A 90 -1.13 -6.83 -19.98
N LYS A 91 -1.95 -6.86 -21.03
CA LYS A 91 -3.27 -6.17 -21.06
C LYS A 91 -4.37 -6.99 -20.39
N THR A 92 -4.15 -8.28 -20.19
CA THR A 92 -5.05 -9.20 -19.49
C THR A 92 -4.44 -9.61 -18.16
N SER A 93 -5.24 -9.67 -17.11
CA SER A 93 -4.77 -9.99 -15.76
C SER A 93 -5.87 -10.74 -15.01
N ASN A 94 -5.63 -11.02 -13.73
CA ASN A 94 -6.64 -11.50 -12.79
C ASN A 94 -6.49 -10.73 -11.47
N TYR A 95 -7.43 -10.86 -10.54
CA TYR A 95 -7.36 -10.07 -9.31
C TYR A 95 -6.20 -10.48 -8.40
N HIS A 96 -5.68 -11.70 -8.51
CA HIS A 96 -4.46 -12.12 -7.80
C HIS A 96 -3.20 -11.39 -8.32
N SER A 97 -3.06 -11.25 -9.63
CA SER A 97 -1.98 -10.51 -10.27
C SER A 97 -2.10 -9.00 -10.00
N LEU A 98 -3.32 -8.44 -10.01
CA LEU A 98 -3.55 -7.04 -9.64
C LEU A 98 -3.26 -6.76 -8.15
N TYR A 99 -3.60 -7.70 -7.28
CA TYR A 99 -3.18 -7.65 -5.88
C TYR A 99 -1.66 -7.69 -5.74
N SER A 100 -1.01 -8.59 -6.48
CA SER A 100 0.45 -8.74 -6.44
C SER A 100 1.19 -7.47 -6.87
N VAL A 101 0.79 -6.82 -7.97
CA VAL A 101 1.41 -5.55 -8.38
C VAL A 101 1.15 -4.42 -7.39
N ALA A 102 -0.04 -4.37 -6.78
CA ALA A 102 -0.35 -3.35 -5.79
C ALA A 102 0.50 -3.49 -4.52
N VAL A 103 0.66 -4.71 -4.00
CA VAL A 103 1.51 -4.98 -2.82
C VAL A 103 2.98 -4.73 -3.11
N ARG A 104 3.49 -5.15 -4.28
CA ARG A 104 4.86 -4.83 -4.71
C ARG A 104 5.11 -3.33 -4.70
N SER A 105 4.16 -2.56 -5.26
CA SER A 105 4.26 -1.11 -5.35
C SER A 105 4.19 -0.46 -3.97
N GLU A 106 3.28 -0.91 -3.09
CA GLU A 106 3.20 -0.41 -1.70
C GLU A 106 4.53 -0.61 -0.96
N ILE A 107 5.12 -1.81 -1.07
CA ILE A 107 6.40 -2.16 -0.44
C ILE A 107 7.56 -1.36 -1.04
N LEU A 108 7.60 -1.19 -2.37
CA LEU A 108 8.58 -0.33 -3.03
C LEU A 108 8.53 1.09 -2.47
N PHE A 109 7.35 1.71 -2.43
CA PHE A 109 7.21 3.07 -1.90
C PHE A 109 7.59 3.16 -0.42
N ARG A 110 7.28 2.14 0.39
CA ARG A 110 7.76 2.05 1.78
C ARG A 110 9.29 2.02 1.85
N LEU A 111 9.94 1.18 1.05
CA LEU A 111 11.39 1.10 1.01
C LEU A 111 12.03 2.44 0.62
N ILE A 112 11.46 3.12 -0.39
CA ILE A 112 11.96 4.43 -0.84
C ILE A 112 11.73 5.52 0.20
N ILE A 113 10.63 5.50 0.98
CA ILE A 113 10.44 6.42 2.10
C ILE A 113 11.61 6.31 3.08
N ILE A 114 11.92 5.10 3.55
CA ILE A 114 13.00 4.88 4.52
C ILE A 114 14.35 5.28 3.91
N LEU A 115 14.56 4.98 2.62
CA LEU A 115 15.76 5.40 1.88
C LEU A 115 15.92 6.93 1.85
N VAL A 116 14.83 7.67 1.61
CA VAL A 116 14.83 9.13 1.59
C VAL A 116 15.01 9.72 3.00
N GLU A 117 14.46 9.09 4.04
CA GLU A 117 14.72 9.48 5.43
C GLU A 117 16.20 9.27 5.82
N VAL A 118 16.82 8.17 5.38
CA VAL A 118 18.26 7.96 5.53
C VAL A 118 19.03 9.05 4.76
N TRP A 119 18.58 9.41 3.54
CA TRP A 119 19.18 10.50 2.76
C TRP A 119 19.07 11.87 3.45
N GLN A 120 17.93 12.20 4.04
CA GLN A 120 17.78 13.41 4.86
C GLN A 120 18.76 13.41 6.06
N ASN A 121 18.92 12.27 6.72
CA ASN A 121 19.87 12.13 7.82
C ASN A 121 21.33 12.30 7.35
N LEU A 122 21.68 11.92 6.12
CA LEU A 122 22.99 12.22 5.54
C LEU A 122 23.16 13.71 5.25
N CYS A 123 22.11 14.41 4.78
CA CYS A 123 22.16 15.86 4.59
C CYS A 123 22.51 16.60 5.88
N LEU A 124 22.00 16.14 7.02
CA LEU A 124 22.32 16.71 8.34
C LEU A 124 23.76 16.46 8.80
N GLN A 125 24.48 15.52 8.18
CA GLN A 125 25.89 15.23 8.47
C GLN A 125 26.86 16.05 7.60
N PHE A 126 26.35 16.76 6.60
CA PHE A 126 27.14 17.58 5.70
C PHE A 126 27.92 18.67 6.45
N GLY A 127 29.23 18.74 6.20
CA GLY A 127 30.13 19.70 6.86
C GLY A 127 30.69 19.23 8.21
N LEU A 128 30.36 18.00 8.65
CA LEU A 128 31.08 17.32 9.73
C LEU A 128 32.43 16.76 9.20
N GLU A 129 33.35 16.45 10.11
CA GLU A 129 34.73 16.06 9.77
C GLU A 129 34.77 14.77 8.92
N GLY A 130 35.10 14.92 7.63
CA GLY A 130 35.20 13.83 6.64
C GLY A 130 33.88 13.42 5.97
N TYR A 131 32.91 14.33 5.89
CA TYR A 131 31.78 14.25 4.96
C TYR A 131 31.60 15.61 4.25
N ASP A 132 32.28 15.75 3.12
CA ASP A 132 32.42 16.94 2.29
C ASP A 132 31.44 16.95 1.11
N GLN A 133 31.56 18.00 0.29
CA GLN A 133 30.69 18.19 -0.87
C GLN A 133 30.75 17.05 -1.87
N LYS A 134 31.94 16.50 -2.16
CA LYS A 134 32.08 15.45 -3.16
C LYS A 134 31.44 14.15 -2.69
N GLU A 135 31.61 13.85 -1.41
CA GLU A 135 31.01 12.67 -0.77
C GLU A 135 29.49 12.79 -0.79
N PHE A 136 28.94 13.95 -0.42
CA PHE A 136 27.50 14.18 -0.45
C PHE A 136 26.88 14.17 -1.85
N GLU A 137 27.53 14.76 -2.84
CA GLU A 137 27.08 14.74 -4.24
C GLU A 137 27.11 13.30 -4.79
N SER A 138 28.19 12.56 -4.55
CA SER A 138 28.34 11.17 -4.97
C SER A 138 27.24 10.28 -4.37
N ASP A 139 27.02 10.36 -3.06
CA ASP A 139 25.99 9.58 -2.37
C ASP A 139 24.59 9.94 -2.87
N SER A 140 24.34 11.24 -3.10
CA SER A 140 23.06 11.73 -3.64
C SER A 140 22.77 11.18 -5.03
N ILE A 141 23.76 11.20 -5.94
CA ILE A 141 23.64 10.63 -7.28
C ILE A 141 23.34 9.12 -7.18
N GLN A 142 24.11 8.41 -6.36
CA GLN A 142 23.96 6.97 -6.19
C GLN A 142 22.57 6.59 -5.65
N ILE A 143 22.06 7.34 -4.67
CA ILE A 143 20.71 7.17 -4.12
C ILE A 143 19.64 7.39 -5.19
N GLN A 144 19.78 8.43 -6.02
CA GLN A 144 18.82 8.70 -7.10
C GLN A 144 18.83 7.60 -8.16
N ASP A 145 20.00 7.12 -8.57
CA ASP A 145 20.15 6.03 -9.53
C ASP A 145 19.51 4.74 -9.00
N TRP A 146 19.67 4.44 -7.71
CA TRP A 146 19.02 3.29 -7.08
C TRP A 146 17.49 3.42 -7.05
N ILE A 147 16.96 4.59 -6.68
CA ILE A 147 15.51 4.84 -6.68
C ILE A 147 14.95 4.70 -8.10
N GLU A 148 15.61 5.31 -9.09
CA GLU A 148 15.20 5.24 -10.48
C GLU A 148 15.24 3.80 -11.02
N SER A 149 16.31 3.07 -10.72
CA SER A 149 16.49 1.66 -11.13
C SER A 149 15.36 0.78 -10.59
N LEU A 150 15.05 0.88 -9.29
CA LEU A 150 13.92 0.18 -8.68
C LEU A 150 12.58 0.60 -9.31
N GLY A 151 12.41 1.90 -9.58
CA GLY A 151 11.19 2.42 -10.23
C GLY A 151 10.95 1.86 -11.63
N LYS A 152 12.01 1.62 -12.39
CA LYS A 152 11.97 0.96 -13.70
C LYS A 152 11.72 -0.54 -13.55
N GLU A 153 12.34 -1.16 -12.56
CA GLU A 153 12.24 -2.59 -12.30
C GLU A 153 10.80 -3.04 -11.95
N PHE A 154 10.05 -2.18 -11.27
CA PHE A 154 8.68 -2.42 -10.84
C PHE A 154 7.64 -1.62 -11.64
N LYS A 155 7.97 -1.17 -12.86
CA LYS A 155 7.08 -0.38 -13.70
C LYS A 155 5.69 -1.03 -13.89
N ILE A 156 4.69 -0.19 -14.13
CA ILE A 156 3.31 -0.64 -14.39
C ILE A 156 2.91 -0.19 -15.79
N GLY A 157 2.69 -1.17 -16.68
CA GLY A 157 2.64 -0.91 -18.11
C GLY A 157 4.00 -0.38 -18.58
N GLU A 158 4.00 0.75 -19.27
CA GLU A 158 5.24 1.40 -19.72
C GLU A 158 5.76 2.50 -18.78
N SER A 159 5.01 2.84 -17.74
CA SER A 159 5.35 3.95 -16.85
C SER A 159 6.15 3.48 -15.65
N PRO A 160 7.39 3.96 -15.44
CA PRO A 160 8.14 3.71 -14.21
C PRO A 160 7.52 4.47 -13.03
N HIS A 161 7.84 4.06 -11.80
CA HIS A 161 7.41 4.79 -10.60
C HIS A 161 8.19 6.07 -10.34
N PHE A 162 9.46 6.10 -10.75
CA PHE A 162 10.39 7.20 -10.51
C PHE A 162 11.12 7.56 -11.80
N PHE A 163 11.41 8.84 -12.00
CA PHE A 163 12.17 9.33 -13.15
C PHE A 163 13.05 10.52 -12.79
N LEU A 164 14.18 10.66 -13.48
CA LEU A 164 14.99 11.88 -13.44
C LEU A 164 14.34 12.93 -14.34
N LYS A 165 14.04 14.11 -13.80
CA LYS A 165 13.41 15.18 -14.56
C LYS A 165 14.42 15.79 -15.53
N THR A 166 14.21 15.60 -16.82
CA THR A 166 14.99 16.26 -17.88
C THR A 166 14.38 17.62 -18.24
N LYS A 167 15.16 18.51 -18.89
CA LYS A 167 14.66 19.79 -19.42
C LYS A 167 13.61 19.48 -20.51
N GLY A 168 12.33 19.46 -20.12
CA GLY A 168 11.20 19.12 -20.99
C GLY A 168 10.19 18.15 -20.37
N ASP A 169 10.49 17.55 -19.21
CA ASP A 169 9.58 16.60 -18.58
C ASP A 169 8.41 17.30 -17.86
N TRP A 170 7.24 16.71 -18.10
CA TRP A 170 5.90 17.24 -17.86
C TRP A 170 5.58 17.45 -16.38
N GLU A 171 4.53 18.25 -16.14
CA GLU A 171 3.83 18.36 -14.87
C GLU A 171 3.52 16.98 -14.27
N TRP A 172 3.35 16.92 -12.95
CA TRP A 172 3.01 15.71 -12.18
C TRP A 172 1.65 15.12 -12.63
N LEU A 173 1.65 14.42 -13.76
CA LEU A 173 0.46 13.88 -14.40
C LEU A 173 0.23 12.42 -14.01
N PRO A 174 -1.03 12.02 -13.78
CA PRO A 174 -1.35 10.64 -13.47
C PRO A 174 -1.08 9.73 -14.67
N SER A 175 -0.38 8.62 -14.42
CA SER A 175 -0.35 7.48 -15.31
C SER A 175 -1.57 6.60 -15.07
N LYS A 176 -2.24 6.15 -16.15
CA LYS A 176 -3.40 5.27 -16.07
C LYS A 176 -3.20 4.05 -16.96
N VAL A 177 -3.31 2.86 -16.37
CA VAL A 177 -3.19 1.58 -17.06
C VAL A 177 -4.48 0.80 -16.89
N GLN A 178 -4.92 0.11 -17.95
CA GLN A 178 -6.15 -0.67 -17.98
C GLN A 178 -5.85 -2.16 -18.14
N TYR A 179 -6.53 -2.98 -17.35
CA TYR A 179 -6.42 -4.43 -17.37
C TYR A 179 -7.79 -5.06 -17.59
N LEU A 180 -7.85 -6.00 -18.52
CA LEU A 180 -9.01 -6.87 -18.68
C LEU A 180 -8.91 -8.04 -17.71
N VAL A 181 -9.85 -8.16 -16.79
CA VAL A 181 -9.88 -9.22 -15.75
C VAL A 181 -11.14 -10.06 -15.85
N PRO A 182 -11.08 -11.37 -15.52
CA PRO A 182 -12.28 -12.19 -15.36
C PRO A 182 -13.15 -11.66 -14.22
N TRP A 183 -14.47 -11.68 -14.41
CA TRP A 183 -15.42 -11.22 -13.42
C TRP A 183 -16.73 -11.99 -13.53
N PHE A 184 -16.96 -12.96 -12.64
CA PHE A 184 -18.20 -13.76 -12.58
C PHE A 184 -18.66 -14.35 -13.92
N GLY A 185 -17.72 -14.91 -14.70
CA GLY A 185 -18.01 -15.52 -16.00
C GLY A 185 -18.06 -14.53 -17.17
N THR A 186 -17.89 -13.24 -16.92
CA THR A 186 -17.66 -12.20 -17.94
C THR A 186 -16.25 -11.62 -17.81
N GLN A 187 -15.95 -10.58 -18.58
CA GLN A 187 -14.75 -9.78 -18.44
C GLN A 187 -15.09 -8.36 -18.01
N LYS A 188 -14.24 -7.77 -17.18
CA LYS A 188 -14.36 -6.40 -16.69
C LYS A 188 -13.04 -5.66 -16.92
N THR A 189 -13.12 -4.39 -17.27
CA THR A 189 -11.94 -3.52 -17.31
C THR A 189 -11.70 -2.91 -15.92
N GLU A 190 -10.52 -3.16 -15.37
CA GLU A 190 -10.01 -2.50 -14.17
C GLU A 190 -8.96 -1.46 -14.58
N SER A 191 -8.99 -0.29 -13.95
CA SER A 191 -7.97 0.73 -14.16
C SER A 191 -7.16 0.97 -12.90
N ILE A 192 -5.84 0.99 -13.05
CA ILE A 192 -4.90 1.45 -12.04
C ILE A 192 -4.42 2.83 -12.48
N GLN A 193 -4.64 3.83 -11.64
CA GLN A 193 -4.12 5.18 -11.81
C GLN A 193 -3.13 5.48 -10.68
N PHE A 194 -1.94 5.94 -11.03
CA PHE A 194 -0.86 6.28 -10.10
C PHE A 194 -0.06 7.49 -10.60
N PHE A 195 0.82 8.04 -9.76
CA PHE A 195 1.52 9.27 -10.06
C PHE A 195 3.05 9.05 -10.01
N PRO A 196 3.71 8.85 -11.16
CA PRO A 196 5.18 8.80 -11.22
C PRO A 196 5.80 10.02 -10.54
N LEU A 197 6.90 9.82 -9.83
CA LEU A 197 7.57 10.88 -9.08
C LEU A 197 8.90 11.28 -9.71
N SER A 198 9.09 12.59 -9.89
CA SER A 198 10.36 13.17 -10.30
C SER A 198 11.36 13.17 -9.13
N LEU A 199 12.61 12.83 -9.41
CA LEU A 199 13.73 13.00 -8.50
C LEU A 199 14.47 14.30 -8.87
N GLU A 200 14.27 15.37 -8.10
CA GLU A 200 14.63 16.74 -8.51
C GLU A 200 15.96 17.26 -7.93
N VAL A 201 16.70 16.45 -7.15
CA VAL A 201 17.89 16.94 -6.40
C VAL A 201 19.03 17.43 -7.31
N HIS A 202 19.14 16.91 -8.53
CA HIS A 202 20.19 17.33 -9.47
C HIS A 202 20.11 18.81 -9.89
N GLN A 203 18.91 19.39 -9.90
CA GLN A 203 18.71 20.79 -10.33
C GLN A 203 19.26 21.79 -9.30
N VAL A 204 19.33 21.40 -8.02
CA VAL A 204 19.86 22.23 -6.93
C VAL A 204 21.36 22.49 -7.09
N TRP A 205 22.11 21.51 -7.61
CA TRP A 205 23.56 21.67 -7.78
C TRP A 205 23.90 22.78 -8.77
N GLU A 206 23.12 22.89 -9.86
CA GLU A 206 23.28 23.96 -10.85
C GLU A 206 22.96 25.33 -10.24
N ASP A 207 21.88 25.45 -9.48
CA ASP A 207 21.41 26.71 -8.90
C ASP A 207 22.34 27.24 -7.79
N VAL A 208 22.88 26.34 -6.97
CA VAL A 208 23.71 26.71 -5.81
C VAL A 208 25.19 26.88 -6.19
N SER A 209 25.62 26.41 -7.37
CA SER A 209 27.00 26.61 -7.90
C SER A 209 27.40 28.10 -8.05
N SER A 210 26.44 29.01 -7.99
CA SER A 210 26.62 30.46 -8.12
C SER A 210 27.15 31.15 -6.85
N PHE A 211 27.07 30.52 -5.67
CA PHE A 211 27.54 31.11 -4.42
C PHE A 211 29.06 30.97 -4.24
N LYS A 212 29.76 32.10 -4.06
CA LYS A 212 31.23 32.15 -3.89
C LYS A 212 31.71 31.87 -2.46
N ASN A 213 30.84 32.03 -1.46
CA ASN A 213 31.16 31.82 -0.05
C ASN A 213 30.83 30.38 0.36
N LYS A 214 31.83 29.63 0.83
CA LYS A 214 31.70 28.22 1.21
C LYS A 214 30.66 27.99 2.32
N LEU A 215 30.57 28.87 3.32
CA LEU A 215 29.65 28.67 4.45
C LEU A 215 28.20 28.94 4.03
N GLU A 216 27.99 29.97 3.23
CA GLU A 216 26.68 30.33 2.66
C GLU A 216 26.22 29.29 1.63
N TYR A 217 27.13 28.82 0.77
CA TYR A 217 26.91 27.69 -0.14
C TYR A 217 26.44 26.46 0.62
N ASN A 218 27.17 26.07 1.68
CA ASN A 218 26.85 24.91 2.49
C ASN A 218 25.48 25.00 3.18
N GLN A 219 25.11 26.16 3.71
CA GLN A 219 23.81 26.34 4.36
C GLN A 219 22.66 26.32 3.34
N ASN A 220 22.84 26.99 2.21
CA ASN A 220 21.81 27.07 1.18
C ASN A 220 21.57 25.70 0.50
N ILE A 221 22.64 24.93 0.26
CA ILE A 221 22.52 23.62 -0.38
C ILE A 221 21.79 22.60 0.49
N ILE A 222 22.13 22.53 1.79
CA ILE A 222 21.45 21.64 2.73
C ILE A 222 19.98 22.03 2.84
N SER A 223 19.70 23.32 3.01
CA SER A 223 18.33 23.83 3.14
C SER A 223 17.48 23.47 1.92
N GLU A 224 18.02 23.64 0.72
CA GLU A 224 17.31 23.37 -0.52
C GLU A 224 17.14 21.87 -0.79
N VAL A 225 18.17 21.05 -0.54
CA VAL A 225 18.04 19.59 -0.66
C VAL A 225 17.02 19.07 0.35
N LEU A 226 17.07 19.48 1.62
CA LEU A 226 16.09 19.07 2.63
C LEU A 226 14.66 19.44 2.22
N ARG A 227 14.45 20.66 1.70
CA ARG A 227 13.15 21.10 1.18
C ARG A 227 12.63 20.19 0.06
N ILE A 228 13.50 19.76 -0.87
CA ILE A 228 13.12 18.84 -1.94
C ILE A 228 12.80 17.45 -1.39
N LEU A 229 13.62 16.94 -0.46
CA LEU A 229 13.40 15.63 0.14
C LEU A 229 12.10 15.59 0.97
N ASP A 230 11.75 16.67 1.68
CA ASP A 230 10.49 16.80 2.40
C ASP A 230 9.27 16.73 1.46
N ILE A 231 9.34 17.46 0.32
CA ILE A 231 8.29 17.41 -0.70
C ILE A 231 8.20 16.01 -1.32
N LEU A 232 9.35 15.37 -1.57
CA LEU A 232 9.40 14.00 -2.08
C LEU A 232 8.78 13.01 -1.10
N LEU A 233 9.11 13.08 0.20
CA LEU A 233 8.52 12.26 1.25
C LEU A 233 7.01 12.42 1.31
N PHE A 234 6.50 13.65 1.29
CA PHE A 234 5.07 13.91 1.26
C PHE A 234 4.39 13.20 0.06
N ARG A 235 4.97 13.30 -1.14
CA ARG A 235 4.46 12.65 -2.36
C ARG A 235 4.59 11.13 -2.32
N LEU A 236 5.66 10.60 -1.71
CA LEU A 236 5.88 9.17 -1.51
C LEU A 236 4.80 8.58 -0.58
N HIS A 237 4.52 9.23 0.56
CA HIS A 237 3.45 8.80 1.48
C HIS A 237 2.08 8.79 0.80
N MET A 238 1.78 9.83 0.00
CA MET A 238 0.54 9.89 -0.77
C MET A 238 0.42 8.73 -1.77
N ASN A 239 1.47 8.42 -2.52
CA ASN A 239 1.46 7.29 -3.45
C ASN A 239 1.40 5.94 -2.72
N ARG A 240 2.10 5.78 -1.59
CA ARG A 240 1.99 4.57 -0.75
C ARG A 240 0.54 4.35 -0.32
N ALA A 241 -0.19 5.39 0.09
CA ALA A 241 -1.59 5.27 0.48
C ALA A 241 -2.50 4.86 -0.71
N ILE A 242 -2.24 5.38 -1.91
CA ILE A 242 -2.92 4.94 -3.14
C ILE A 242 -2.67 3.46 -3.40
N TRP A 243 -1.42 2.99 -3.28
CA TRP A 243 -1.08 1.58 -3.46
C TRP A 243 -1.69 0.68 -2.40
N HIS A 244 -1.69 1.11 -1.15
CA HIS A 244 -2.36 0.40 -0.06
C HIS A 244 -3.85 0.22 -0.34
N GLN A 245 -4.53 1.27 -0.84
CA GLN A 245 -5.93 1.19 -1.25
C GLN A 245 -6.14 0.13 -2.35
N TYR A 246 -5.27 0.09 -3.37
CA TYR A 246 -5.35 -0.94 -4.41
C TYR A 246 -5.06 -2.34 -3.86
N ALA A 247 -4.08 -2.50 -2.97
CA ALA A 247 -3.72 -3.77 -2.36
C ALA A 247 -4.92 -4.34 -1.58
N VAL A 248 -5.55 -3.53 -0.73
CA VAL A 248 -6.79 -3.90 -0.04
C VAL A 248 -7.88 -4.25 -1.06
N ARG A 249 -8.19 -3.36 -1.99
CA ARG A 249 -9.27 -3.57 -2.97
C ARG A 249 -9.12 -4.89 -3.72
N PHE A 250 -7.95 -5.14 -4.30
CA PHE A 250 -7.70 -6.31 -5.12
C PHE A 250 -7.57 -7.58 -4.27
N TYR A 251 -7.16 -7.50 -3.01
CA TYR A 251 -7.20 -8.62 -2.08
C TYR A 251 -8.63 -9.17 -1.91
N TYR A 252 -9.61 -8.28 -1.67
CA TYR A 252 -11.02 -8.68 -1.53
C TYR A 252 -11.62 -9.19 -2.85
N LEU A 253 -11.33 -8.52 -3.97
CA LEU A 253 -11.82 -8.95 -5.28
C LEU A 253 -11.22 -10.31 -5.69
N ASN A 254 -9.95 -10.57 -5.37
CA ASN A 254 -9.31 -11.87 -5.57
C ASN A 254 -9.97 -12.96 -4.72
N PHE A 255 -10.28 -12.68 -3.45
CA PHE A 255 -11.02 -13.62 -2.61
C PHE A 255 -12.37 -13.99 -3.23
N VAL A 256 -13.12 -12.99 -3.69
CA VAL A 256 -14.43 -13.17 -4.33
C VAL A 256 -14.31 -14.02 -5.59
N GLU A 257 -13.37 -13.69 -6.47
CA GLU A 257 -13.10 -14.42 -7.71
C GLU A 257 -12.71 -15.87 -7.42
N LYS A 258 -11.83 -16.11 -6.45
CA LYS A 258 -11.42 -17.46 -6.03
C LYS A 258 -12.59 -18.26 -5.45
N LYS A 259 -13.43 -17.66 -4.61
CA LYS A 259 -14.64 -18.31 -4.08
C LYS A 259 -15.61 -18.64 -5.21
N TYR A 260 -15.79 -17.76 -6.20
CA TYR A 260 -16.62 -18.03 -7.38
C TYR A 260 -16.08 -19.19 -8.22
N SER A 261 -14.82 -19.13 -8.64
CA SER A 261 -14.18 -20.16 -9.46
C SER A 261 -14.20 -21.54 -8.79
N ASN A 262 -13.94 -21.61 -7.48
CA ASN A 262 -14.00 -22.86 -6.71
C ASN A 262 -15.40 -23.47 -6.64
N LYS A 263 -16.45 -22.64 -6.62
CA LYS A 263 -17.84 -23.14 -6.66
C LYS A 263 -18.25 -23.55 -8.07
N GLN A 264 -17.73 -22.89 -9.09
CA GLN A 264 -17.96 -23.25 -10.49
C GLN A 264 -17.27 -24.58 -10.87
N SER A 265 -16.02 -24.80 -10.45
CA SER A 265 -15.27 -26.03 -10.74
C SER A 265 -15.85 -27.27 -10.05
N LYS A 266 -16.55 -27.10 -8.93
CA LYS A 266 -17.27 -28.18 -8.22
C LYS A 266 -18.62 -28.55 -8.86
N LYS A 267 -19.08 -27.82 -9.88
CA LYS A 267 -20.34 -28.11 -10.60
C LYS A 267 -20.14 -29.23 -11.63
N ASN A 268 -19.97 -30.45 -11.16
CA ASN A 268 -20.39 -31.61 -11.93
C ASN A 268 -21.94 -31.70 -11.87
N GLN A 269 -22.59 -31.25 -12.95
CA GLN A 269 -23.97 -31.60 -13.38
C GLN A 269 -25.16 -31.40 -12.40
N LYS A 270 -25.37 -30.26 -11.70
CA LYS A 270 -26.63 -30.06 -10.95
C LYS A 270 -27.30 -28.67 -11.07
N VAL A 271 -28.61 -28.74 -11.34
CA VAL A 271 -29.77 -27.82 -11.17
C VAL A 271 -29.50 -26.32 -10.94
N GLN A 272 -30.09 -25.48 -11.80
CA GLN A 272 -30.01 -24.00 -11.80
C GLN A 272 -30.20 -23.33 -10.41
N ASN A 273 -31.05 -23.85 -9.52
CA ASN A 273 -31.31 -23.26 -8.19
C ASN A 273 -30.09 -23.23 -7.24
N ARG A 274 -29.07 -24.07 -7.47
CA ARG A 274 -27.82 -24.03 -6.67
C ARG A 274 -26.97 -22.80 -7.01
N ASN A 275 -27.04 -22.29 -8.23
CA ASN A 275 -26.26 -21.14 -8.67
C ASN A 275 -26.60 -19.87 -7.88
N THR A 276 -27.89 -19.64 -7.62
CA THR A 276 -28.37 -18.46 -6.90
C THR A 276 -27.94 -18.47 -5.43
N LEU A 277 -28.05 -19.63 -4.77
CA LEU A 277 -27.58 -19.80 -3.39
C LEU A 277 -26.05 -19.68 -3.28
N ASP A 278 -25.32 -20.17 -4.27
CA ASP A 278 -23.85 -20.06 -4.32
C ASP A 278 -23.37 -18.61 -4.41
N LEU A 279 -23.99 -17.83 -5.30
CA LEU A 279 -23.73 -16.39 -5.46
C LEU A 279 -24.13 -15.60 -4.21
N PHE A 280 -25.27 -15.94 -3.61
CA PHE A 280 -25.72 -15.34 -2.36
C PHE A 280 -24.70 -15.57 -1.23
N ALA A 281 -24.17 -16.78 -1.08
CA ALA A 281 -23.15 -17.07 -0.08
C ALA A 281 -21.81 -16.34 -0.34
N ILE A 282 -21.41 -16.18 -1.61
CA ILE A 282 -20.23 -15.38 -1.97
C ILE A 282 -20.45 -13.92 -1.57
N ARG A 283 -21.60 -13.34 -1.94
CA ARG A 283 -21.98 -11.97 -1.58
C ARG A 283 -21.90 -11.76 -0.07
N PHE A 284 -22.58 -12.61 0.68
CA PHE A 284 -22.67 -12.52 2.12
C PHE A 284 -21.29 -12.53 2.81
N THR A 285 -20.48 -13.56 2.51
CA THR A 285 -19.15 -13.70 3.11
C THR A 285 -18.24 -12.53 2.75
N SER A 286 -18.33 -12.04 1.52
CA SER A 286 -17.53 -10.90 1.07
C SER A 286 -17.95 -9.60 1.76
N PHE A 287 -19.24 -9.39 1.99
CA PHE A 287 -19.74 -8.20 2.69
C PHE A 287 -19.36 -8.21 4.17
N GLU A 288 -19.56 -9.34 4.85
CA GLU A 288 -19.22 -9.47 6.26
C GLU A 288 -17.72 -9.23 6.48
N SER A 289 -16.89 -9.81 5.61
CA SER A 289 -15.45 -9.61 5.57
C SER A 289 -15.06 -8.14 5.37
N ALA A 290 -15.65 -7.44 4.39
CA ALA A 290 -15.37 -6.04 4.12
C ALA A 290 -15.80 -5.12 5.29
N ILE A 291 -17.00 -5.35 5.84
CA ILE A 291 -17.53 -4.55 6.96
C ILE A 291 -16.71 -4.75 8.23
N ARG A 292 -16.28 -5.99 8.53
CA ARG A 292 -15.39 -6.26 9.67
C ARG A 292 -14.07 -5.52 9.55
N THR A 293 -13.49 -5.42 8.35
CA THR A 293 -12.26 -4.63 8.17
C THR A 293 -12.53 -3.14 8.27
N ILE A 294 -13.66 -2.62 7.78
CA ILE A 294 -14.05 -1.23 8.04
C ILE A 294 -14.21 -0.98 9.55
N GLN A 295 -14.79 -1.92 10.29
CA GLN A 295 -14.94 -1.86 11.74
C GLN A 295 -13.59 -1.87 12.47
N GLU A 296 -12.67 -2.73 12.06
CA GLU A 296 -11.29 -2.76 12.57
C GLU A 296 -10.60 -1.41 12.35
N ARG A 297 -10.70 -0.83 11.14
CA ARG A 297 -10.15 0.51 10.85
C ARG A 297 -10.79 1.60 11.70
N ALA A 298 -12.11 1.55 11.90
CA ALA A 298 -12.82 2.49 12.77
C ALA A 298 -12.36 2.38 14.23
N PHE A 299 -12.23 1.16 14.75
CA PHE A 299 -11.74 0.91 16.11
C PHE A 299 -10.34 1.49 16.32
N HIS A 300 -9.44 1.25 15.37
CA HIS A 300 -8.11 1.85 15.37
C HIS A 300 -8.18 3.39 15.36
N MET A 301 -8.96 4.00 14.45
CA MET A 301 -9.11 5.47 14.43
C MET A 301 -9.69 6.05 15.73
N GLN A 302 -10.56 5.32 16.42
CA GLN A 302 -11.10 5.73 17.72
C GLN A 302 -10.03 5.76 18.82
N SER A 303 -9.05 4.84 18.79
CA SER A 303 -8.02 4.75 19.83
C SER A 303 -7.00 5.90 19.83
N GLY A 304 -7.09 6.82 18.85
CA GLY A 304 -6.55 8.19 18.97
C GLY A 304 -5.09 8.43 18.56
N VAL A 305 -4.33 7.42 18.14
CA VAL A 305 -2.89 7.57 17.83
C VAL A 305 -2.63 7.55 16.32
N TYR A 306 -3.08 8.59 15.60
CA TYR A 306 -2.90 8.62 14.15
C TYR A 306 -2.55 10.01 13.59
N HIS A 307 -1.42 10.05 12.89
CA HIS A 307 -0.99 11.15 12.01
C HIS A 307 -2.01 11.39 10.88
N ALA A 308 -2.03 12.61 10.32
CA ALA A 308 -2.98 13.02 9.29
C ALA A 308 -3.00 12.08 8.07
N MET A 309 -1.82 11.60 7.62
CA MET A 309 -1.71 10.66 6.49
C MET A 309 -2.37 9.31 6.78
N ASN A 310 -2.28 8.82 8.02
CA ASN A 310 -2.91 7.55 8.38
C ASN A 310 -4.43 7.66 8.36
N ARG A 311 -4.98 8.81 8.76
CA ARG A 311 -6.42 9.09 8.69
C ARG A 311 -6.93 9.12 7.25
N GLN A 312 -6.20 9.80 6.37
CA GLN A 312 -6.53 9.86 4.95
C GLN A 312 -6.48 8.46 4.30
N ASN A 313 -5.45 7.67 4.63
CA ASN A 313 -5.33 6.29 4.15
C ASN A 313 -6.55 5.43 4.61
N GLN A 314 -6.93 5.51 5.89
CA GLN A 314 -8.11 4.77 6.37
C GLN A 314 -9.40 5.18 5.65
N GLN A 315 -9.60 6.48 5.42
CA GLN A 315 -10.76 6.97 4.68
C GLN A 315 -10.79 6.42 3.24
N MET A 316 -9.64 6.37 2.56
CA MET A 316 -9.51 5.81 1.21
C MET A 316 -9.81 4.31 1.17
N VAL A 317 -9.32 3.55 2.16
CA VAL A 317 -9.59 2.12 2.31
C VAL A 317 -11.08 1.86 2.52
N VAL A 318 -11.73 2.58 3.45
CA VAL A 318 -13.17 2.40 3.72
C VAL A 318 -14.00 2.74 2.50
N SER A 319 -13.70 3.86 1.82
CA SER A 319 -14.36 4.22 0.56
C SER A 319 -14.22 3.10 -0.49
N SER A 320 -13.03 2.53 -0.63
CA SER A 320 -12.77 1.43 -1.56
C SER A 320 -13.58 0.17 -1.21
N LEU A 321 -13.63 -0.22 0.06
CA LEU A 321 -14.36 -1.39 0.51
C LEU A 321 -15.87 -1.24 0.33
N VAL A 322 -16.43 -0.05 0.57
CA VAL A 322 -17.86 0.22 0.30
C VAL A 322 -18.16 0.12 -1.20
N GLN A 323 -17.27 0.59 -2.06
CA GLN A 323 -17.40 0.40 -3.51
C GLN A 323 -17.30 -1.08 -3.90
N VAL A 324 -16.41 -1.85 -3.29
CA VAL A 324 -16.30 -3.30 -3.51
C VAL A 324 -17.59 -4.02 -3.13
N ILE A 325 -18.21 -3.68 -1.98
CA ILE A 325 -19.52 -4.19 -1.57
C ILE A 325 -20.58 -3.92 -2.66
N GLY A 326 -20.66 -2.68 -3.15
CA GLY A 326 -21.58 -2.32 -4.22
C GLY A 326 -21.34 -3.11 -5.52
N GLN A 327 -20.08 -3.23 -5.95
CA GLN A 327 -19.71 -3.98 -7.16
C GLN A 327 -20.07 -5.46 -7.06
N ILE A 328 -19.83 -6.09 -5.91
CA ILE A 328 -20.18 -7.49 -5.67
C ILE A 328 -21.70 -7.66 -5.59
N SER A 329 -22.44 -6.71 -5.00
CA SER A 329 -23.90 -6.77 -4.92
C SER A 329 -24.51 -6.92 -6.31
N VAL A 330 -24.16 -5.99 -7.21
CA VAL A 330 -24.75 -5.91 -8.55
C VAL A 330 -24.48 -7.21 -9.33
N VAL A 331 -23.24 -7.68 -9.33
CA VAL A 331 -22.86 -8.86 -10.14
C VAL A 331 -23.41 -10.17 -9.58
N THR A 332 -23.75 -10.22 -8.29
CA THR A 332 -24.34 -11.41 -7.65
C THR A 332 -25.88 -11.37 -7.61
N GLY A 333 -26.51 -10.46 -8.37
CA GLY A 333 -27.97 -10.31 -8.42
C GLY A 333 -28.58 -9.73 -7.13
N GLY A 334 -27.79 -8.93 -6.40
CA GLY A 334 -28.22 -8.18 -5.22
C GLY A 334 -28.76 -6.80 -5.56
N ASP A 335 -29.18 -6.09 -4.50
CA ASP A 335 -29.71 -4.74 -4.60
C ASP A 335 -28.61 -3.73 -4.99
N GLN A 336 -28.94 -2.81 -5.90
CA GLN A 336 -28.09 -1.69 -6.28
C GLN A 336 -27.93 -0.70 -5.12
N ASP A 337 -28.94 -0.59 -4.26
CA ASP A 337 -28.95 0.28 -3.08
C ASP A 337 -28.46 -0.42 -1.80
N VAL A 338 -27.78 -1.57 -1.92
CA VAL A 338 -27.34 -2.35 -0.74
C VAL A 338 -26.49 -1.54 0.23
N CYS A 339 -25.64 -0.64 -0.27
CA CYS A 339 -24.80 0.21 0.57
C CYS A 339 -25.65 1.23 1.35
N LYS A 340 -26.75 1.73 0.78
CA LYS A 340 -27.69 2.62 1.50
C LYS A 340 -28.47 1.84 2.56
N ARG A 341 -28.94 0.64 2.20
CA ARG A 341 -29.66 -0.26 3.10
C ARG A 341 -28.83 -0.68 4.31
N LEU A 342 -27.53 -0.92 4.10
CA LEU A 342 -26.55 -1.19 5.17
C LEU A 342 -26.02 0.09 5.84
N ARG A 343 -26.56 1.27 5.49
CA ARG A 343 -26.15 2.59 6.01
C ARG A 343 -24.66 2.90 5.82
N LEU A 344 -24.02 2.24 4.87
CA LEU A 344 -22.64 2.49 4.43
C LEU A 344 -22.56 3.66 3.45
N ALA A 345 -23.69 4.09 2.90
CA ALA A 345 -23.84 5.31 2.12
C ALA A 345 -25.13 6.04 2.50
N ASN A 346 -25.12 7.37 2.45
CA ASN A 346 -26.32 8.19 2.66
C ASN A 346 -27.19 8.25 1.40
N HIS A 347 -28.35 8.90 1.49
CA HIS A 347 -29.30 9.06 0.37
C HIS A 347 -28.70 9.75 -0.85
N TYR A 348 -27.72 10.63 -0.66
CA TYR A 348 -26.99 11.37 -1.70
C TYR A 348 -25.78 10.61 -2.25
N GLY A 349 -25.50 9.39 -1.78
CA GLY A 349 -24.35 8.58 -2.19
C GLY A 349 -23.05 8.87 -1.44
N GLY A 350 -23.06 9.74 -0.43
CA GLY A 350 -21.92 9.97 0.45
C GLY A 350 -21.62 8.73 1.30
N ILE A 351 -20.39 8.21 1.20
CA ILE A 351 -19.95 6.98 1.88
C ILE A 351 -19.67 7.26 3.37
N LEU A 352 -19.90 6.26 4.22
CA LEU A 352 -19.47 6.22 5.62
C LEU A 352 -17.99 6.61 5.72
N SER A 353 -17.67 7.58 6.58
CA SER A 353 -16.32 8.11 6.72
C SER A 353 -15.78 7.85 8.12
N VAL A 354 -14.54 7.37 8.20
CA VAL A 354 -13.79 7.11 9.44
C VAL A 354 -12.54 7.98 9.52
N SER A 355 -12.62 9.23 9.05
CA SER A 355 -11.47 10.13 8.94
C SER A 355 -11.05 10.81 10.25
N THR A 356 -11.89 10.75 11.28
CA THR A 356 -11.60 11.30 12.62
C THR A 356 -12.08 10.34 13.71
N ALA A 357 -11.55 10.46 14.93
CA ALA A 357 -11.98 9.64 16.07
C ALA A 357 -13.48 9.79 16.37
N ALA A 358 -14.03 11.00 16.22
CA ALA A 358 -15.46 11.26 16.38
C ALA A 358 -16.29 10.51 15.32
N MET A 359 -15.93 10.66 14.04
CA MET A 359 -16.63 9.97 12.94
C MET A 359 -16.47 8.45 13.03
N ALA A 360 -15.31 7.97 13.48
CA ALA A 360 -15.09 6.54 13.72
C ALA A 360 -16.00 6.01 14.85
N THR A 361 -16.13 6.76 15.95
CA THR A 361 -17.04 6.42 17.06
C THR A 361 -18.49 6.37 16.60
N GLU A 362 -18.93 7.36 15.79
CA GLU A 362 -20.27 7.39 15.19
C GLU A 362 -20.51 6.26 14.19
N SER A 363 -19.46 5.79 13.50
CA SER A 363 -19.53 4.74 12.49
C SER A 363 -19.64 3.33 13.09
N LEU A 364 -19.08 3.08 14.28
CA LEU A 364 -19.06 1.74 14.88
C LEU A 364 -20.46 1.12 15.09
N PRO A 365 -21.45 1.82 15.69
CA PRO A 365 -22.81 1.28 15.80
C PRO A 365 -23.45 0.98 14.44
N ILE A 366 -23.17 1.81 13.42
CA ILE A 366 -23.70 1.60 12.06
C ILE A 366 -23.15 0.31 11.45
N LEU A 367 -21.85 0.03 11.67
CA LEU A 367 -21.20 -1.18 11.18
C LEU A 367 -21.70 -2.43 11.90
N GLU A 368 -21.96 -2.35 13.20
CA GLU A 368 -22.58 -3.42 13.98
C GLU A 368 -24.00 -3.73 13.49
N ASP A 369 -24.82 -2.70 13.27
CA ASP A 369 -26.15 -2.84 12.68
C ASP A 369 -26.10 -3.52 11.31
N ALA A 370 -25.16 -3.11 10.44
CA ALA A 370 -24.97 -3.70 9.12
C ALA A 370 -24.60 -5.18 9.21
N LEU A 371 -23.71 -5.57 10.13
CA LEU A 371 -23.37 -6.97 10.39
C LEU A 371 -24.59 -7.76 10.89
N GLN A 372 -25.39 -7.19 11.78
CA GLN A 372 -26.62 -7.85 12.27
C GLN A 372 -27.66 -8.05 11.16
N ILE A 373 -27.86 -7.05 10.29
CA ILE A 373 -28.75 -7.15 9.12
C ILE A 373 -28.30 -8.30 8.23
N LEU A 374 -27.01 -8.35 7.90
CA LEU A 374 -26.42 -9.44 7.13
C LEU A 374 -26.68 -10.78 7.84
N GLN A 375 -26.37 -10.92 9.12
CA GLN A 375 -26.58 -12.17 9.85
C GLN A 375 -28.04 -12.64 9.84
N LYS A 376 -29.00 -11.71 9.97
CA LYS A 376 -30.44 -12.02 9.84
C LYS A 376 -30.76 -12.53 8.44
N GLU A 377 -30.25 -11.90 7.39
CA GLU A 377 -30.42 -12.37 6.02
C GLU A 377 -29.83 -13.76 5.81
N ARG A 378 -28.60 -14.01 6.27
CA ARG A 378 -27.99 -15.34 6.16
C ARG A 378 -28.86 -16.42 6.78
N LYS A 379 -29.45 -16.17 7.96
CA LYS A 379 -30.34 -17.14 8.64
C LYS A 379 -31.60 -17.48 7.83
N LEU A 380 -32.09 -16.54 7.02
CA LEU A 380 -33.24 -16.78 6.12
C LEU A 380 -32.89 -17.73 4.98
N TYR A 381 -31.69 -17.59 4.39
CA TYR A 381 -31.27 -18.38 3.23
C TYR A 381 -30.50 -19.66 3.60
N PHE A 382 -29.92 -19.72 4.80
CA PHE A 382 -29.20 -20.86 5.35
C PHE A 382 -29.62 -21.11 6.82
N PRO A 383 -30.86 -21.59 7.05
CA PRO A 383 -31.39 -21.77 8.41
C PRO A 383 -30.69 -22.87 9.21
N ASN A 384 -30.09 -23.85 8.53
CA ASN A 384 -29.31 -24.94 9.13
C ASN A 384 -27.83 -24.69 8.83
N GLY A 385 -27.12 -23.98 9.72
CA GLY A 385 -25.71 -23.63 9.53
C GLY A 385 -24.83 -24.85 9.23
N LYS A 386 -24.51 -25.05 7.94
CA LYS A 386 -23.42 -25.87 7.44
C LYS A 386 -22.66 -25.07 6.40
#